data_AF-A0A7C5MDR3-F1
#
_entry.id   AF-A0A7C5MDR3-F1
#
_cell.length_a   1.000
_cell.length_b   1.000
_cell.length_c   1.000
_cell.angle_alpha   90.00
_cell.angle_beta   90.00
_cell.angle_gamma   90.00
#
_symmetry.space_group_name_H-M   'P 1'
#
loop_
_entity.id
_entity.type
_entity.pdbx_description
1 polymer ?
#
loop_
_entity_poly.entity_id
_entity_poly.type
_entity_poly.pdbx_seq_one_letter_code
_entity_poly.pdbx_strand_id
1 'polypeptide(L)'
;MEIVHKKLFLVIWVFSLLFNISFVSAQAFKNPPEGAAALSQAGAFIAQSDDPSAISHNPAGLTQIEGQQFIIGSAFLYPTTECKTTTYNGDTKETLAYLPYLFYSTDLGKNSPLRLGLGITFPYGQSTEWSKTAVINWGYLVPYYSSMQTMNISPAMAWKITPSFSVGVGLNIYQSTLDMKYLFPPGVSAKIDVDGTTTGWTAGLLYKQEKYSIGLRYKSDFKIKYDGDFEMTGTELPADMEINFPDNIGIGFAIFPNERFKIELDGEWFGYSSIKRIPVSI
;
A
#
# COMPACT_ATOMS: atom_id res chain seq x y z
N MET A 1 52.40 -23.00 1.28
CA MET A 1 50.95 -23.18 1.26
C MET A 1 50.35 -21.80 1.03
N GLU A 2 50.09 -21.47 -0.23
CA GLU A 2 49.81 -20.10 -0.68
C GLU A 2 48.29 -19.93 -0.77
N ILE A 3 47.71 -19.16 0.14
CA ILE A 3 46.27 -18.92 0.20
C ILE A 3 45.96 -17.74 -0.74
N VAL A 4 45.55 -18.06 -1.97
CA VAL A 4 45.05 -17.07 -2.93
C VAL A 4 43.60 -16.73 -2.57
N HIS A 5 43.38 -15.54 -2.02
CA HIS A 5 42.04 -14.97 -1.87
C HIS A 5 41.50 -14.59 -3.25
N LYS A 6 40.57 -15.39 -3.78
CA LYS A 6 39.72 -14.97 -4.91
C LYS A 6 38.73 -13.92 -4.39
N LYS A 7 38.93 -12.66 -4.74
CA LYS A 7 37.94 -11.61 -4.54
C LYS A 7 36.74 -11.90 -5.44
N LEU A 8 35.61 -12.23 -4.83
CA LEU A 8 34.31 -12.35 -5.48
C LEU A 8 33.82 -10.92 -5.78
N PHE A 9 33.98 -10.45 -7.01
CA PHE A 9 33.35 -9.20 -7.46
C PHE A 9 31.89 -9.49 -7.79
N LEU A 10 30.99 -9.17 -6.84
CA LEU A 10 29.57 -9.07 -7.09
C LEU A 10 29.32 -7.77 -7.87
N VAL A 11 29.21 -7.87 -9.20
CA VAL A 11 28.79 -6.74 -10.03
C VAL A 11 27.26 -6.75 -10.08
N ILE A 12 26.64 -5.91 -9.25
CA ILE A 12 25.20 -5.61 -9.34
C ILE A 12 25.03 -4.61 -10.48
N TRP A 13 24.61 -5.09 -11.65
CA TRP A 13 24.16 -4.21 -12.73
C TRP A 13 22.75 -3.72 -12.42
N VAL A 14 22.63 -2.54 -11.80
CA VAL A 14 21.36 -1.81 -11.71
C VAL A 14 21.15 -1.08 -13.04
N PHE A 15 20.45 -1.73 -13.97
CA PHE A 15 19.97 -1.08 -15.19
C PHE A 15 18.69 -0.29 -14.87
N SER A 16 18.84 0.90 -14.32
CA SER A 16 17.73 1.87 -14.26
C SER A 16 17.58 2.51 -15.63
N LEU A 17 16.62 2.04 -16.44
CA LEU A 17 16.18 2.74 -17.65
C LEU A 17 15.42 3.99 -17.20
N LEU A 18 16.13 5.11 -17.12
CA LEU A 18 15.60 6.44 -16.80
C LEU A 18 14.75 6.99 -17.95
N PHE A 19 13.55 6.47 -18.13
CA PHE A 19 12.51 7.20 -18.86
C PHE A 19 11.93 8.26 -17.90
N ASN A 20 12.42 9.50 -18.03
CA ASN A 20 11.85 10.67 -17.35
C ASN A 20 10.48 10.99 -17.96
N ILE A 21 9.45 10.27 -17.52
CA ILE A 21 8.06 10.67 -17.72
C ILE A 21 7.59 11.22 -16.37
N SER A 22 7.72 12.53 -16.17
CA SER A 22 7.26 13.20 -14.96
C SER A 22 5.73 13.38 -15.02
N PHE A 23 4.98 12.33 -14.67
CA PHE A 23 3.62 12.51 -14.17
C PHE A 23 3.70 12.68 -12.64
N VAL A 24 3.53 13.92 -12.17
CA VAL A 24 3.35 14.19 -10.74
C VAL A 24 1.95 13.71 -10.37
N SER A 25 1.87 12.52 -9.79
CA SER A 25 0.64 11.98 -9.21
C SER A 25 0.91 11.70 -7.73
N ALA A 26 0.27 12.48 -6.84
CA ALA A 26 0.31 12.20 -5.42
C ALA A 26 -0.60 11.00 -5.12
N GLN A 27 -0.04 9.91 -4.60
CA GLN A 27 -0.82 8.72 -4.21
C GLN A 27 -1.45 8.85 -2.80
N ALA A 28 -1.66 10.10 -2.35
CA ALA A 28 -2.20 10.47 -1.04
C ALA A 28 -1.58 9.66 0.11
N PHE A 29 -2.33 8.70 0.67
CA PHE A 29 -1.93 7.88 1.81
C PHE A 29 -1.50 6.44 1.44
N LYS A 30 -1.40 6.10 0.16
CA LYS A 30 -1.06 4.73 -0.29
C LYS A 30 0.40 4.42 -0.02
N ASN A 31 0.64 3.29 0.65
CA ASN A 31 1.98 2.77 0.87
C ASN A 31 2.56 2.10 -0.39
N PRO A 32 3.89 1.91 -0.47
CA PRO A 32 4.52 1.15 -1.54
C PRO A 32 3.93 -0.27 -1.66
N PRO A 33 3.98 -0.88 -2.85
CA PRO A 33 3.47 -2.23 -3.07
C PRO A 33 4.15 -3.24 -2.14
N GLU A 34 3.32 -4.06 -1.50
CA GLU A 34 3.71 -5.21 -0.71
C GLU A 34 4.42 -6.29 -1.55
N GLY A 35 5.35 -7.03 -0.93
CA GLY A 35 6.10 -8.09 -1.58
C GLY A 35 7.37 -7.58 -2.27
N ALA A 36 8.49 -8.26 -2.01
CA ALA A 36 9.79 -7.87 -2.53
C ALA A 36 9.83 -7.87 -4.07
N ALA A 37 9.13 -8.80 -4.73
CA ALA A 37 9.08 -8.88 -6.18
C ALA A 37 8.34 -7.68 -6.80
N ALA A 38 7.15 -7.34 -6.28
CA ALA A 38 6.38 -6.19 -6.74
C ALA A 38 7.10 -4.87 -6.45
N LEU A 39 7.66 -4.70 -5.24
CA LEU A 39 8.45 -3.52 -4.88
C LEU A 39 9.66 -3.32 -5.78
N SER A 40 10.41 -4.39 -6.06
CA SER A 40 11.59 -4.35 -6.94
C SER A 40 11.25 -4.01 -8.39
N GLN A 41 9.98 -4.17 -8.78
CA GLN A 41 9.45 -3.88 -10.10
C GLN A 41 8.64 -2.56 -10.11
N ALA A 42 8.83 -1.72 -9.10
CA ALA A 42 8.13 -0.45 -8.92
C ALA A 42 6.59 -0.58 -8.96
N GLY A 43 6.06 -1.74 -8.56
CA GLY A 43 4.63 -2.04 -8.54
C GLY A 43 4.06 -2.70 -9.80
N ALA A 44 4.85 -2.90 -10.85
CA ALA A 44 4.42 -3.60 -12.06
C ALA A 44 4.31 -5.12 -11.80
N PHE A 45 3.14 -5.56 -11.36
CA PHE A 45 2.89 -6.92 -10.89
C PHE A 45 1.46 -7.43 -11.13
N ILE A 46 0.56 -6.64 -11.74
CA ILE A 46 -0.86 -7.00 -11.97
C ILE A 46 -1.00 -8.15 -12.97
N ALA A 47 -0.15 -8.20 -13.99
CA ALA A 47 -0.15 -9.23 -15.01
C ALA A 47 0.75 -10.41 -14.66
N GLN A 48 1.82 -10.21 -13.89
CA GLN A 48 2.62 -11.30 -13.35
C GLN A 48 1.86 -12.03 -12.23
N SER A 49 1.60 -11.38 -11.09
CA SER A 49 0.85 -11.91 -9.93
C SER A 49 0.97 -13.43 -9.71
N ASP A 50 2.20 -13.95 -9.70
CA ASP A 50 2.51 -15.39 -9.72
C ASP A 50 3.05 -15.93 -8.39
N ASP A 51 2.95 -15.13 -7.33
CA ASP A 51 3.31 -15.49 -5.95
C ASP A 51 2.14 -15.19 -4.98
N PRO A 52 2.19 -15.64 -3.70
CA PRO A 52 1.12 -15.38 -2.73
C PRO A 52 0.72 -13.90 -2.56
N SER A 53 1.58 -12.93 -2.87
CA SER A 53 1.21 -11.50 -2.83
C SER A 53 0.21 -11.10 -3.92
N ALA A 54 -0.09 -11.99 -4.88
CA ALA A 54 -1.19 -11.85 -5.83
C ALA A 54 -2.53 -11.54 -5.15
N ILE A 55 -2.72 -11.96 -3.89
CA ILE A 55 -3.89 -11.61 -3.06
C ILE A 55 -4.14 -10.09 -3.05
N SER A 56 -3.06 -9.30 -2.94
CA SER A 56 -3.12 -7.85 -2.92
C SER A 56 -3.06 -7.21 -4.31
N HIS A 57 -2.35 -7.83 -5.25
CA HIS A 57 -2.06 -7.23 -6.56
C HIS A 57 -3.10 -7.59 -7.63
N ASN A 58 -3.43 -8.87 -7.76
CA ASN A 58 -4.49 -9.40 -8.62
C ASN A 58 -4.88 -10.82 -8.15
N PRO A 59 -5.98 -10.99 -7.41
CA PRO A 59 -6.37 -12.30 -6.86
C PRO A 59 -6.46 -13.43 -7.90
N ALA A 60 -6.79 -13.13 -9.16
CA ALA A 60 -6.83 -14.14 -10.23
C ALA A 60 -5.48 -14.85 -10.45
N GLY A 61 -4.38 -14.17 -10.10
CA GLY A 61 -3.02 -14.68 -10.16
C GLY A 61 -2.73 -15.87 -9.26
N LEU A 62 -3.52 -16.07 -8.19
CA LEU A 62 -3.41 -17.24 -7.32
C LEU A 62 -3.47 -18.57 -8.08
N THR A 63 -4.16 -18.61 -9.22
CA THR A 63 -4.29 -19.80 -10.11
C THR A 63 -2.98 -20.27 -10.75
N GLN A 64 -1.94 -19.45 -10.66
CA GLN A 64 -0.58 -19.75 -11.10
C GLN A 64 0.27 -20.42 -10.02
N ILE A 65 -0.17 -20.35 -8.76
CA ILE A 65 0.55 -20.86 -7.61
C ILE A 65 0.18 -22.32 -7.39
N GLU A 66 1.21 -23.15 -7.24
CA GLU A 66 1.08 -24.59 -7.00
C GLU A 66 1.46 -24.94 -5.57
N GLY A 67 0.70 -25.87 -4.97
CA GLY A 67 0.90 -26.32 -3.60
C GLY A 67 0.51 -25.28 -2.56
N GLN A 68 1.15 -25.39 -1.40
CA GLN A 68 1.02 -24.44 -0.30
C GLN A 68 2.26 -23.55 -0.28
N GLN A 69 2.05 -22.23 -0.33
CA GLN A 69 3.14 -21.26 -0.30
C GLN A 69 2.88 -20.19 0.74
N PHE A 70 3.94 -19.72 1.36
CA PHE A 70 3.91 -18.69 2.38
C PHE A 70 5.00 -17.67 2.12
N ILE A 71 4.66 -16.39 2.24
CA ILE A 71 5.59 -15.27 2.16
C ILE A 71 5.43 -14.44 3.43
N ILE A 72 6.55 -14.11 4.06
CA ILE A 72 6.65 -13.10 5.13
C ILE A 72 7.75 -12.12 4.75
N GLY A 73 7.54 -10.85 5.03
CA GLY A 73 8.54 -9.83 4.81
C GLY A 73 8.11 -8.48 5.36
N SER A 74 8.91 -7.46 5.10
CA SER A 74 8.59 -6.10 5.50
C SER A 74 9.28 -5.08 4.60
N ALA A 75 8.63 -3.94 4.40
CA ALA A 75 9.28 -2.75 3.86
C ALA A 75 9.60 -1.76 4.99
N PHE A 76 10.74 -1.09 4.86
CA PHE A 76 11.14 0.02 5.71
C PHE A 76 11.14 1.29 4.87
N LEU A 77 10.42 2.32 5.31
CA LEU A 77 10.37 3.60 4.62
C LEU A 77 10.99 4.67 5.51
N TYR A 78 11.78 5.52 4.89
CA TYR A 78 12.37 6.69 5.53
C TYR A 78 11.90 7.95 4.77
N PRO A 79 10.66 8.42 5.02
CA PRO A 79 10.12 9.58 4.35
C PRO A 79 10.72 10.87 4.92
N THR A 80 11.10 11.78 4.03
CA THR A 80 11.48 13.15 4.37
C THR A 80 10.59 14.10 3.60
N THR A 81 9.90 15.01 4.30
CA THR A 81 9.09 16.06 3.67
C THR A 81 9.60 17.42 4.09
N GLU A 82 9.89 18.28 3.11
CA GLU A 82 10.28 19.67 3.34
C GLU A 82 9.12 20.59 2.97
N CYS A 83 8.82 21.58 3.82
CA CYS A 83 7.91 22.66 3.50
C CYS A 83 8.66 23.99 3.46
N LYS A 84 8.71 24.60 2.27
CA LYS A 84 9.36 25.89 2.03
C LYS A 84 8.28 26.95 1.80
N THR A 85 8.22 27.92 2.70
CA THR A 85 7.35 29.10 2.58
C THR A 85 8.21 30.36 2.50
N THR A 86 7.65 31.49 2.07
CA THR A 86 8.38 32.76 1.96
C THR A 86 8.95 33.23 3.31
N THR A 87 8.33 32.83 4.41
CA THR A 87 8.65 33.29 5.78
C THR A 87 9.30 32.22 6.66
N TYR A 88 9.22 30.94 6.29
CA TYR A 88 9.76 29.84 7.08
C TYR A 88 10.05 28.60 6.24
N ASN A 89 11.20 27.98 6.49
CA ASN A 89 11.52 26.64 5.99
C ASN A 89 11.49 25.68 7.17
N GLY A 90 10.70 24.62 7.05
CA GLY A 90 10.60 23.58 8.07
C GLY A 90 10.65 22.21 7.42
N ASP A 91 11.31 21.28 8.10
CA ASP A 91 11.39 19.88 7.72
C ASP A 91 10.61 19.04 8.73
N THR A 92 10.03 17.94 8.24
CA THR A 92 9.44 16.94 9.13
C THR A 92 10.52 16.21 9.90
N LYS A 93 10.25 15.81 11.14
CA LYS A 93 11.10 14.84 11.83
C LYS A 93 11.06 13.52 11.07
N GLU A 94 12.25 12.98 10.83
CA GLU A 94 12.42 11.70 10.16
C GLU A 94 11.92 10.57 11.07
N THR A 95 10.95 9.80 10.58
CA THR A 95 10.40 8.66 11.32
C THR A 95 10.45 7.44 10.42
N LEU A 96 11.16 6.40 10.86
CA LEU A 96 11.19 5.12 10.16
C LEU A 96 9.81 4.46 10.22
N ALA A 97 9.18 4.27 9.06
CA ALA A 97 7.96 3.48 8.97
C ALA A 97 8.29 2.01 8.70
N TYR A 98 7.60 1.11 9.39
CA TYR A 98 7.76 -0.34 9.29
C TYR A 98 6.46 -0.95 8.80
N LEU A 99 6.49 -1.59 7.61
CA LEU A 99 5.33 -2.18 6.95
C LEU A 99 5.54 -3.68 6.76
N PRO A 100 5.20 -4.52 7.76
CA PRO A 100 5.26 -5.97 7.59
C PRO A 100 4.14 -6.45 6.67
N TYR A 101 4.38 -7.57 5.99
CA TYR A 101 3.37 -8.26 5.22
C TYR A 101 3.51 -9.77 5.39
N LEU A 102 2.37 -10.45 5.30
CA LEU A 102 2.27 -11.90 5.37
C LEU A 102 1.27 -12.36 4.32
N PHE A 103 1.62 -13.39 3.55
CA PHE A 103 0.74 -14.04 2.59
C PHE A 103 0.82 -15.54 2.71
N TYR A 104 -0.32 -16.19 2.61
CA TYR A 104 -0.45 -17.63 2.47
C TYR A 104 -1.34 -17.94 1.29
N SER A 105 -1.01 -18.98 0.52
CA SER A 105 -1.86 -19.50 -0.55
C SER A 105 -1.85 -21.03 -0.58
N THR A 106 -2.94 -21.62 -1.07
CA THR A 106 -3.08 -23.06 -1.24
C THR A 106 -3.88 -23.41 -2.49
N ASP A 107 -3.47 -24.50 -3.13
CA ASP A 107 -4.20 -25.15 -4.21
C ASP A 107 -5.26 -26.17 -3.78
N LEU A 108 -5.51 -26.30 -2.47
CA LEU A 108 -6.47 -27.25 -1.90
C LEU A 108 -6.17 -28.73 -2.25
N GLY A 109 -4.94 -29.04 -2.69
CA GLY A 109 -4.55 -30.36 -3.17
C GLY A 109 -4.60 -30.48 -4.70
N LYS A 110 -3.65 -31.24 -5.25
CA LYS A 110 -3.31 -31.31 -6.69
C LYS A 110 -4.56 -31.46 -7.58
N ASN A 111 -4.66 -30.58 -8.59
CA ASN A 111 -5.68 -30.47 -9.65
C ASN A 111 -7.00 -29.75 -9.31
N SER A 112 -7.18 -29.16 -8.13
CA SER A 112 -8.32 -28.24 -7.95
C SER A 112 -8.21 -27.07 -8.94
N PRO A 113 -9.30 -26.61 -9.57
CA PRO A 113 -9.31 -25.33 -10.28
C PRO A 113 -9.44 -24.13 -9.33
N LEU A 114 -9.75 -24.38 -8.06
CA LEU A 114 -9.93 -23.37 -7.02
C LEU A 114 -8.63 -23.14 -6.25
N ARG A 115 -8.36 -21.88 -5.91
CA ARG A 115 -7.24 -21.45 -5.07
C ARG A 115 -7.77 -20.59 -3.94
N LEU A 116 -7.18 -20.74 -2.76
CA LEU A 116 -7.46 -19.85 -1.63
C LEU A 116 -6.18 -19.14 -1.21
N GLY A 117 -6.33 -17.94 -0.66
CA GLY A 117 -5.26 -17.17 -0.09
C GLY A 117 -5.71 -16.34 1.11
N LEU A 118 -4.76 -16.00 1.97
CA LEU A 118 -4.93 -15.05 3.06
C LEU A 118 -3.72 -14.11 3.10
N GLY A 119 -3.97 -12.81 3.05
CA GLY A 119 -2.95 -11.76 3.17
C GLY A 119 -3.18 -10.88 4.39
N ILE A 120 -2.09 -10.38 4.98
CA ILE A 120 -2.10 -9.30 5.97
C ILE A 120 -1.11 -8.24 5.49
N THR A 121 -1.58 -7.02 5.26
CA THR A 121 -0.79 -5.92 4.70
C THR A 121 -1.11 -4.58 5.34
N PHE A 122 -0.33 -3.55 5.02
CA PHE A 122 -0.58 -2.16 5.43
C PHE A 122 -0.68 -1.26 4.20
N PRO A 123 -1.80 -1.29 3.45
CA PRO A 123 -1.90 -0.63 2.15
C PRO A 123 -1.95 0.90 2.24
N TYR A 124 -2.35 1.45 3.38
CA TYR A 124 -2.40 2.89 3.60
C TYR A 124 -1.74 3.27 4.93
N GLY A 125 -1.08 4.41 4.94
CA GLY A 125 -0.55 5.02 6.14
C GLY A 125 0.34 6.20 5.81
N GLN A 126 0.38 7.17 6.71
CA GLN A 126 1.28 8.32 6.65
C GLN A 126 1.58 8.77 8.07
N SER A 127 2.82 9.18 8.32
CA SER A 127 3.21 9.79 9.58
C SER A 127 3.98 11.07 9.29
N THR A 128 3.65 12.13 10.01
CA THR A 128 4.23 13.45 9.83
C THR A 128 4.34 14.14 11.18
N GLU A 129 5.55 14.57 11.52
CA GLU A 129 5.78 15.38 12.71
C GLU A 129 6.55 16.65 12.35
N TRP A 130 5.93 17.80 12.59
CA TRP A 130 6.53 19.11 12.43
C TRP A 130 7.05 19.64 13.78
N SER A 131 8.05 20.51 13.74
CA SER A 131 8.42 21.27 14.93
C SER A 131 7.27 22.17 15.37
N LYS A 132 7.08 22.35 16.69
CA LYS A 132 6.05 23.28 17.20
C LYS A 132 6.26 24.71 16.69
N THR A 133 7.52 25.13 16.50
CA THR A 133 7.88 26.42 15.90
C THR A 133 7.36 26.57 14.48
N ALA A 134 7.42 25.50 13.66
CA ALA A 134 6.85 25.51 12.31
C ALA A 134 5.35 25.77 12.34
N VAL A 135 4.62 25.04 13.18
CA VAL A 135 3.16 25.19 13.31
C VAL A 135 2.76 26.56 13.84
N ILE A 136 3.54 27.13 14.78
CA ILE A 136 3.34 28.51 15.26
C ILE A 136 3.50 29.51 14.11
N ASN A 137 4.56 29.39 13.31
CA ASN A 137 4.81 30.26 12.14
C ASN A 137 3.74 30.12 11.05
N TRP A 138 3.10 28.96 10.95
CA TRP A 138 1.97 28.71 10.05
C TRP A 138 0.61 29.07 10.66
N GLY A 139 0.58 29.70 11.84
CA GLY A 139 -0.64 30.21 12.46
C GLY A 139 -1.55 29.13 13.04
N TYR A 140 -0.99 28.00 13.50
CA TYR A 140 -1.71 26.92 14.19
C TYR A 140 -2.79 26.21 13.32
N LEU A 141 -2.68 26.31 11.99
CA LEU A 141 -3.68 25.80 11.06
C LEU A 141 -3.63 24.28 10.83
N VAL A 142 -2.55 23.62 11.25
CA VAL A 142 -2.28 22.20 11.00
C VAL A 142 -1.82 21.49 12.28
N PRO A 143 -2.06 20.18 12.42
CA PRO A 143 -1.48 19.40 13.51
C PRO A 143 0.05 19.43 13.41
N TYR A 144 0.73 19.44 14.57
CA TYR A 144 2.18 19.26 14.59
C TYR A 144 2.58 17.79 14.53
N TYR A 145 1.65 16.87 14.81
CA TYR A 145 1.84 15.44 14.64
C TYR A 145 0.57 14.83 14.04
N SER A 146 0.71 14.00 13.02
CA SER A 146 -0.37 13.20 12.45
C SER A 146 0.19 11.84 12.08
N SER A 147 -0.48 10.77 12.49
CA SER A 147 -0.13 9.40 12.14
C SER A 147 -1.38 8.61 11.83
N MET A 148 -1.44 8.05 10.63
CA MET A 148 -2.49 7.14 10.21
C MET A 148 -1.86 5.82 9.79
N GLN A 149 -2.41 4.71 10.26
CA GLN A 149 -2.03 3.37 9.81
C GLN A 149 -3.30 2.60 9.49
N THR A 150 -3.30 1.90 8.35
CA THR A 150 -4.41 1.05 7.94
C THR A 150 -3.88 -0.34 7.65
N MET A 151 -4.24 -1.30 8.50
CA MET A 151 -4.01 -2.72 8.29
C MET A 151 -5.14 -3.29 7.41
N ASN A 152 -4.81 -4.26 6.57
CA ASN A 152 -5.76 -4.99 5.76
C ASN A 152 -5.57 -6.49 5.92
N ILE A 153 -6.64 -7.20 6.28
CA ILE A 153 -6.71 -8.66 6.26
C ILE A 153 -7.53 -9.08 5.04
N SER A 154 -6.93 -9.85 4.15
CA SER A 154 -7.47 -10.15 2.82
C SER A 154 -7.58 -11.65 2.56
N PRO A 155 -8.65 -12.32 3.01
CA PRO A 155 -9.02 -13.62 2.45
C PRO A 155 -9.39 -13.46 0.97
N ALA A 156 -8.85 -14.33 0.14
CA ALA A 156 -9.06 -14.32 -1.30
C ALA A 156 -9.30 -15.73 -1.85
N MET A 157 -10.00 -15.77 -2.97
CA MET A 157 -10.30 -16.97 -3.72
C MET A 157 -10.09 -16.70 -5.21
N ALA A 158 -9.53 -17.68 -5.92
CA ALA A 158 -9.40 -17.61 -7.37
C ALA A 158 -9.84 -18.90 -8.02
N TRP A 159 -10.39 -18.78 -9.23
CA TRP A 159 -10.90 -19.89 -10.01
C TRP A 159 -10.29 -19.87 -11.41
N LYS A 160 -9.61 -20.96 -11.76
CA LYS A 160 -9.11 -21.22 -13.11
C LYS A 160 -10.27 -21.74 -13.97
N ILE A 161 -10.86 -20.85 -14.76
CA ILE A 161 -12.02 -21.15 -15.61
C ILE A 161 -11.56 -21.96 -16.84
N THR A 162 -10.45 -21.54 -17.46
CA THR A 162 -9.80 -22.26 -18.56
C THR A 162 -8.30 -22.32 -18.31
N PRO A 163 -7.52 -23.12 -19.07
CA PRO A 163 -6.06 -23.12 -18.94
C PRO A 163 -5.41 -21.74 -19.08
N SER A 164 -6.05 -20.83 -19.83
CA SER A 164 -5.53 -19.49 -20.10
C SER A 164 -6.29 -18.38 -19.37
N PHE A 165 -7.47 -18.63 -18.79
CA PHE A 165 -8.31 -17.59 -18.19
C PHE A 165 -8.69 -17.92 -16.75
N SER A 166 -8.47 -16.94 -15.87
CA SER A 166 -8.72 -17.06 -14.45
C SER A 166 -9.39 -15.80 -13.90
N VAL A 167 -10.19 -16.00 -12.86
CA VAL A 167 -10.84 -14.92 -12.11
C VAL A 167 -10.50 -15.05 -10.65
N GLY A 168 -10.55 -13.95 -9.91
CA GLY A 168 -10.36 -13.97 -8.47
C GLY A 168 -11.10 -12.85 -7.78
N VAL A 169 -11.41 -13.09 -6.50
CA VAL A 169 -12.07 -12.13 -5.62
C VAL A 169 -11.39 -12.16 -4.26
N GLY A 170 -11.33 -11.01 -3.59
CA GLY A 170 -10.84 -10.87 -2.22
C GLY A 170 -11.80 -10.01 -1.41
N LEU A 171 -12.02 -10.38 -0.16
CA LEU A 171 -12.66 -9.52 0.82
C LEU A 171 -11.55 -8.79 1.56
N ASN A 172 -11.58 -7.46 1.59
CA ASN A 172 -10.59 -6.66 2.30
C ASN A 172 -11.20 -6.17 3.60
N ILE A 173 -10.62 -6.53 4.74
CA ILE A 173 -11.06 -6.10 6.06
C ILE A 173 -10.02 -5.10 6.57
N TYR A 174 -10.41 -3.84 6.61
CA TYR A 174 -9.53 -2.74 6.98
C TYR A 174 -9.74 -2.36 8.44
N GLN A 175 -8.65 -2.26 9.19
CA GLN A 175 -8.63 -1.65 10.51
C GLN A 175 -7.64 -0.48 10.46
N SER A 176 -8.06 0.69 10.93
CA SER A 176 -7.22 1.87 10.89
C SER A 176 -7.25 2.63 12.19
N THR A 177 -6.08 3.15 12.57
CA THR A 177 -5.93 4.11 13.67
C THR A 177 -5.47 5.46 13.10
N LEU A 178 -5.91 6.54 13.74
CA LEU A 178 -5.52 7.90 13.42
C LEU A 178 -5.24 8.67 14.70
N ASP A 179 -4.01 9.14 14.81
CA ASP A 179 -3.53 10.00 15.89
C ASP A 179 -3.22 11.39 15.33
N MET A 180 -3.76 12.44 15.95
CA MET A 180 -3.40 13.81 15.61
C MET A 180 -3.12 14.62 16.88
N LYS A 181 -2.08 15.46 16.86
CA LYS A 181 -1.78 16.39 17.94
C LYS A 181 -1.71 17.81 17.42
N TYR A 182 -2.50 18.67 18.05
CA TYR A 182 -2.62 20.08 17.73
C TYR A 182 -2.00 20.94 18.82
N LEU A 183 -1.60 22.14 18.41
CA LEU A 183 -1.21 23.21 19.31
C LEU A 183 -2.11 24.41 19.00
N PHE A 184 -2.72 24.99 20.01
CA PHE A 184 -3.57 26.18 19.92
C PHE A 184 -2.97 27.33 20.75
N PRO A 185 -3.16 28.60 20.34
CA PRO A 185 -2.76 29.74 21.16
C PRO A 185 -3.47 29.76 22.53
N PRO A 186 -2.81 30.17 23.63
CA PRO A 186 -1.40 30.60 23.74
C PRO A 186 -0.41 29.45 24.02
N GLY A 187 -0.78 28.19 23.76
CA GLY A 187 0.06 27.00 24.02
C GLY A 187 -0.71 25.75 24.44
N VAL A 188 -2.03 25.74 24.26
CA VAL A 188 -2.91 24.62 24.62
C VAL A 188 -2.67 23.47 23.66
N SER A 189 -2.40 22.28 24.17
CA SER A 189 -2.29 21.08 23.35
C SER A 189 -3.62 20.34 23.30
N ALA A 190 -3.95 19.79 22.15
CA ALA A 190 -5.09 18.89 21.97
C ALA A 190 -4.66 17.63 21.21
N LYS A 191 -5.32 16.51 21.49
CA LYS A 191 -5.09 15.21 20.85
C LYS A 191 -6.39 14.67 20.28
N ILE A 192 -6.34 14.07 19.10
CA ILE A 192 -7.37 13.19 18.56
C ILE A 192 -6.75 11.79 18.50
N ASP A 193 -7.43 10.81 19.06
CA ASP A 193 -7.08 9.38 19.01
C ASP A 193 -8.35 8.61 18.66
N VAL A 194 -8.40 8.11 17.43
CA VAL A 194 -9.61 7.47 16.89
C VAL A 194 -9.24 6.25 16.07
N ASP A 195 -10.11 5.24 16.10
CA ASP A 195 -9.96 4.02 15.31
C ASP A 195 -11.25 3.66 14.57
N GLY A 196 -11.11 2.85 13.53
CA GLY A 196 -12.23 2.47 12.69
C GLY A 196 -11.99 1.17 11.95
N THR A 197 -13.07 0.44 11.69
CA THR A 197 -13.06 -0.79 10.90
C THR A 197 -14.05 -0.69 9.75
N THR A 198 -13.65 -1.16 8.57
CA THR A 198 -14.53 -1.20 7.41
C THR A 198 -14.17 -2.36 6.50
N THR A 199 -14.99 -2.60 5.49
CA THR A 199 -14.77 -3.65 4.50
C THR A 199 -14.79 -3.08 3.09
N GLY A 200 -13.93 -3.63 2.24
CA GLY A 200 -13.99 -3.45 0.79
C GLY A 200 -13.84 -4.78 0.09
N TRP A 201 -13.74 -4.76 -1.22
CA TRP A 201 -13.51 -5.96 -2.01
C TRP A 201 -12.57 -5.70 -3.18
N THR A 202 -11.90 -6.76 -3.60
CA THR A 202 -11.04 -6.79 -4.78
C THR A 202 -11.58 -7.82 -5.75
N ALA A 203 -11.61 -7.51 -7.04
CA ALA A 203 -11.84 -8.47 -8.11
C ALA A 203 -10.69 -8.42 -9.11
N GLY A 204 -10.37 -9.57 -9.69
CA GLY A 204 -9.27 -9.74 -10.61
C GLY A 204 -9.65 -10.64 -11.77
N LEU A 205 -9.12 -10.31 -12.95
CA LEU A 205 -9.10 -11.16 -14.13
C LEU A 205 -7.65 -11.36 -14.55
N LEU A 206 -7.34 -12.55 -15.02
CA LEU A 206 -6.04 -12.87 -15.59
C LEU A 206 -6.21 -13.73 -16.85
N TYR A 207 -5.63 -13.27 -17.95
CA TYR A 207 -5.46 -14.05 -19.16
C TYR A 207 -3.97 -14.33 -19.37
N LYS A 208 -3.56 -15.59 -19.35
CA LYS A 208 -2.16 -16.03 -19.45
C LYS A 208 -1.97 -17.01 -20.60
N GLN A 209 -0.93 -16.75 -21.38
CA GLN A 209 -0.37 -17.64 -22.39
C GLN A 209 1.13 -17.84 -22.13
N GLU A 210 1.80 -18.69 -22.91
CA GLU A 210 3.23 -18.98 -22.72
C GLU A 210 4.13 -17.73 -22.80
N LYS A 211 3.79 -16.79 -23.68
CA LYS A 211 4.65 -15.62 -23.99
C LYS A 211 4.14 -14.30 -23.41
N TYR A 212 2.92 -14.26 -22.90
CA TYR A 212 2.35 -13.02 -22.37
C TYR A 212 1.23 -13.28 -21.36
N SER A 213 1.00 -12.31 -20.49
CA SER A 213 -0.17 -12.26 -19.63
C SER A 213 -0.78 -10.86 -19.61
N ILE A 214 -2.09 -10.82 -19.40
CA ILE A 214 -2.89 -9.60 -19.28
C ILE A 214 -3.67 -9.72 -17.98
N GLY A 215 -3.51 -8.73 -17.11
CA GLY A 215 -4.23 -8.66 -15.84
C GLY A 215 -5.16 -7.45 -15.82
N LEU A 216 -6.34 -7.61 -15.22
CA LEU A 216 -7.22 -6.50 -14.84
C LEU A 216 -7.59 -6.68 -13.38
N ARG A 217 -7.54 -5.60 -12.61
CA ARG A 217 -7.90 -5.59 -11.19
C ARG A 217 -8.75 -4.38 -10.87
N TYR A 218 -9.76 -4.60 -10.04
CA TYR A 218 -10.59 -3.57 -9.43
C TYR A 218 -10.54 -3.72 -7.92
N LYS A 219 -10.23 -2.65 -7.19
CA LYS A 219 -10.45 -2.54 -5.74
C LYS A 219 -11.56 -1.53 -5.52
N SER A 220 -12.54 -1.90 -4.70
CA SER A 220 -13.64 -1.01 -4.34
C SER A 220 -13.14 0.20 -3.58
N ASP A 221 -13.89 1.29 -3.65
CA ASP A 221 -13.81 2.35 -2.67
C ASP A 221 -14.27 1.80 -1.30
N PHE A 222 -13.86 2.49 -0.25
CA PHE A 222 -14.33 2.20 1.09
C PHE A 222 -14.27 3.45 1.95
N LYS A 223 -15.05 3.44 3.03
CA LYS A 223 -15.15 4.55 3.97
C LYS A 223 -14.82 4.04 5.36
N ILE A 224 -13.89 4.71 6.02
CA ILE A 224 -13.61 4.46 7.43
C ILE A 224 -14.30 5.57 8.21
N LYS A 225 -15.26 5.15 9.05
CA LYS A 225 -15.76 5.97 10.14
C LYS A 225 -14.88 5.67 11.34
N TYR A 226 -14.31 6.71 11.88
CA TYR A 226 -13.48 6.68 13.06
C TYR A 226 -14.27 7.24 14.23
N ASP A 227 -14.22 6.53 15.34
CA ASP A 227 -14.82 6.90 16.61
C ASP A 227 -13.70 6.87 17.66
N GLY A 228 -13.73 7.79 18.62
CA GLY A 228 -12.75 7.84 19.70
C GLY A 228 -12.78 9.17 20.45
N ASP A 229 -11.61 9.64 20.86
CA ASP A 229 -11.49 10.71 21.84
C ASP A 229 -10.77 11.94 21.29
N PHE A 230 -11.33 13.11 21.55
CA PHE A 230 -10.67 14.40 21.51
C PHE A 230 -10.34 14.85 22.93
N GLU A 231 -9.05 14.97 23.23
CA GLU A 231 -8.56 15.45 24.52
C GLU A 231 -8.05 16.89 24.37
N MET A 232 -8.53 17.81 25.22
CA MET A 232 -8.00 19.16 25.33
C MET A 232 -7.97 19.61 26.79
N THR A 233 -6.79 20.01 27.27
CA THR A 233 -6.61 20.52 28.65
C THR A 233 -7.14 19.55 29.73
N GLY A 234 -6.97 18.23 29.51
CA GLY A 234 -7.42 17.18 30.43
C GLY A 234 -8.93 16.94 30.45
N THR A 235 -9.68 17.51 29.50
CA THR A 235 -11.07 17.15 29.23
C THR A 235 -11.13 16.27 28.00
N GLU A 236 -11.80 15.12 28.11
CA GLU A 236 -12.05 14.19 27.01
C GLU A 236 -13.48 14.39 26.50
N LEU A 237 -13.62 14.48 25.17
CA LEU A 237 -14.88 14.58 24.45
C LEU A 237 -14.91 13.51 23.35
N PRO A 238 -16.07 12.93 23.02
CA PRO A 238 -16.17 12.04 21.87
C PRO A 238 -15.80 12.78 20.58
N ALA A 239 -15.16 12.09 19.65
CA ALA A 239 -14.77 12.61 18.35
C ALA A 239 -15.11 11.62 17.24
N ASP A 240 -15.76 12.12 16.20
CA ASP A 240 -16.15 11.34 15.02
C ASP A 240 -15.50 11.90 13.76
N MET A 241 -14.88 11.04 12.95
CA MET A 241 -14.25 11.42 11.69
C MET A 241 -14.58 10.43 10.58
N GLU A 242 -14.71 10.91 9.35
CA GLU A 242 -14.88 10.04 8.17
C GLU A 242 -13.77 10.32 7.15
N ILE A 243 -13.07 9.26 6.73
CA ILE A 243 -12.12 9.30 5.62
C ILE A 243 -12.59 8.37 4.50
N ASN A 244 -12.71 8.93 3.30
CA ASN A 244 -13.04 8.20 2.08
C ASN A 244 -11.75 7.78 1.36
N PHE A 245 -11.61 6.49 1.07
CA PHE A 245 -10.53 5.95 0.26
C PHE A 245 -11.04 5.63 -1.15
N PRO A 246 -10.31 6.03 -2.20
CA PRO A 246 -10.77 5.90 -3.57
C PRO A 246 -10.76 4.43 -4.02
N ASP A 247 -11.61 4.12 -4.99
CA ASP A 247 -11.47 2.91 -5.78
C ASP A 247 -10.22 2.96 -6.66
N ASN A 248 -9.77 1.79 -7.09
CA ASN A 248 -8.59 1.64 -7.92
C ASN A 248 -8.82 0.60 -9.01
N ILE A 249 -8.57 1.01 -10.26
CA ILE A 249 -8.61 0.14 -11.43
C ILE A 249 -7.19 0.02 -11.96
N GLY A 250 -6.68 -1.21 -12.06
CA GLY A 250 -5.36 -1.50 -12.58
C GLY A 250 -5.43 -2.44 -13.77
N ILE A 251 -4.71 -2.13 -14.84
CA ILE A 251 -4.50 -3.02 -15.99
C ILE A 251 -3.01 -3.27 -16.14
N GLY A 252 -2.64 -4.52 -16.35
CA GLY A 252 -1.26 -4.93 -16.55
C GLY A 252 -1.09 -5.72 -17.83
N PHE A 253 0.09 -5.59 -18.44
CA PHE A 253 0.51 -6.39 -19.59
C PHE A 253 1.96 -6.83 -19.41
N ALA A 254 2.20 -8.15 -19.41
CA ALA A 254 3.53 -8.73 -19.30
C ALA A 254 3.87 -9.57 -20.53
N ILE A 255 5.12 -9.47 -21.01
CA ILE A 255 5.70 -10.33 -22.04
C ILE A 255 6.87 -11.11 -21.42
N PHE A 256 6.97 -12.38 -21.78
CA PHE A 256 8.03 -13.30 -21.40
C PHE A 256 8.82 -13.74 -22.65
N PRO A 257 9.81 -12.96 -23.13
CA PRO A 257 10.63 -13.36 -24.27
C PRO A 257 11.36 -14.70 -24.07
N ASN A 258 11.68 -15.04 -22.82
CA ASN A 258 12.17 -16.35 -22.39
C ASN A 258 11.90 -16.54 -20.89
N GLU A 259 12.28 -17.69 -20.33
CA GLU A 259 12.04 -18.05 -18.92
C GLU A 259 12.76 -17.16 -17.89
N ARG A 260 13.76 -16.37 -18.31
CA ARG A 260 14.59 -15.55 -17.40
C ARG A 260 14.36 -14.05 -17.55
N PHE A 261 13.62 -13.64 -18.57
CA PHE A 261 13.44 -12.24 -18.90
C PHE A 261 11.96 -11.94 -19.08
N LYS A 262 11.50 -10.93 -18.35
CA LYS A 262 10.13 -10.44 -18.38
C LYS A 262 10.14 -8.92 -18.50
N ILE A 263 9.23 -8.39 -19.30
CA ILE A 263 8.89 -6.96 -19.32
C ILE A 263 7.42 -6.86 -18.94
N GLU A 264 7.09 -6.00 -17.98
CA GLU A 264 5.72 -5.73 -17.57
C GLU A 264 5.47 -4.22 -17.49
N LEU A 265 4.26 -3.82 -17.89
CA LEU A 265 3.77 -2.46 -17.79
C LEU A 265 2.37 -2.49 -17.18
N ASP A 266 2.21 -1.72 -16.12
CA ASP A 266 0.95 -1.56 -15.41
C ASP A 266 0.49 -0.10 -15.47
N GLY A 267 -0.81 0.09 -15.68
CA GLY A 267 -1.51 1.36 -15.56
C GLY A 267 -2.55 1.28 -14.45
N GLU A 268 -2.45 2.18 -13.47
CA GLU A 268 -3.44 2.30 -12.38
C GLU A 268 -4.17 3.64 -12.47
N TRP A 269 -5.50 3.59 -12.40
CA TRP A 269 -6.38 4.75 -12.22
C TRP A 269 -6.99 4.72 -10.83
N PHE A 270 -7.05 5.89 -10.17
CA PHE A 270 -7.61 6.05 -8.84
C PHE A 270 -8.75 7.08 -8.88
N GLY A 271 -9.89 6.72 -8.29
CA GLY A 271 -11.07 7.59 -8.23
C GLY A 271 -11.00 8.69 -7.16
N TYR A 272 -9.89 9.43 -7.07
CA TYR A 272 -9.67 10.49 -6.05
C TYR A 272 -10.72 11.60 -6.00
N SER A 273 -11.63 11.67 -6.98
CA SER A 273 -12.80 12.57 -6.95
C SER A 273 -13.69 12.42 -5.70
N SER A 274 -13.53 11.34 -4.92
CA SER A 274 -14.18 11.08 -3.64
C SER A 274 -13.56 11.81 -2.43
N ILE A 275 -12.31 12.29 -2.51
CA ILE A 275 -11.64 13.01 -1.41
C ILE A 275 -11.85 14.52 -1.59
N LYS A 276 -12.94 15.08 -1.04
CA LYS A 276 -13.26 16.52 -1.17
C LYS A 276 -12.88 17.39 0.02
N ARG A 277 -12.71 16.80 1.21
CA ARG A 277 -12.22 17.34 2.49
C ARG A 277 -12.38 16.22 3.53
N ILE A 278 -11.58 16.23 4.59
CA ILE A 278 -11.81 15.36 5.76
C ILE A 278 -12.70 16.18 6.72
N PRO A 279 -14.02 15.94 6.77
CA PRO A 279 -14.87 16.59 7.75
C PRO A 279 -14.57 16.01 9.14
N VAL A 280 -14.25 16.86 10.09
CA VAL A 280 -14.16 16.49 11.50
C VAL A 280 -15.43 17.01 12.17
N SER A 281 -16.20 16.12 12.79
CA SER A 281 -17.34 16.49 13.64
C SER A 281 -16.92 16.29 15.09
N ILE A 282 -17.05 17.34 15.87
CA ILE A 282 -16.78 17.37 17.32
C ILE A 282 -18.11 17.68 18.01
#